data_AF-A0A1I0LUP3-F1
#
_entry.id   AF-A0A1I0LUP3-F1
#
_cell.length_a   1.000
_cell.length_b   1.000
_cell.length_c   1.000
_cell.angle_alpha   90.00
_cell.angle_beta   90.00
_cell.angle_gamma   90.00
#
_symmetry.space_group_name_H-M   'P 1'
#
loop_
_entity.id
_entity.type
_entity.pdbx_description
1 polymer ?
#
loop_
_entity_poly.entity_id
_entity_poly.type
_entity_poly.pdbx_seq_one_letter_code
_entity_poly.pdbx_strand_id
1 'polypeptide(L)' 'MQINGAHVLVTGANRGLGRQFVLSLMERGAGKVYATARRPDLIDVPGAVPLRLDITDPASVAAAAA' A
#
# COMPACT_ATOMS: atom_id res chain seq x y z
N MET A 1 -17.90 -5.00 2.25
CA MET A 1 -17.04 -4.02 1.55
C MET A 1 -16.82 -4.52 0.13
N GLN A 2 -17.08 -3.69 -0.88
CA GLN A 2 -16.82 -3.99 -2.29
C GLN A 2 -15.33 -3.73 -2.56
N ILE A 3 -14.54 -4.78 -2.84
CA ILE A 3 -13.08 -4.68 -3.07
C ILE A 3 -12.70 -4.92 -4.53
N ASN A 4 -13.50 -5.71 -5.25
CA ASN A 4 -13.24 -5.99 -6.66
C ASN A 4 -13.23 -4.69 -7.49
N GLY A 5 -12.17 -4.45 -8.25
CA GLY A 5 -11.94 -3.23 -9.02
C GLY A 5 -11.51 -2.01 -8.20
N ALA A 6 -11.46 -2.09 -6.86
CA ALA A 6 -11.15 -0.93 -6.02
C ALA A 6 -9.68 -0.52 -6.11
N HIS A 7 -9.43 0.79 -5.95
CA HIS A 7 -8.10 1.34 -5.70
C HIS A 7 -7.90 1.47 -4.20
N VAL A 8 -6.90 0.80 -3.65
CA VAL A 8 -6.70 0.69 -2.20
C VAL A 8 -5.29 1.14 -1.84
N LEU A 9 -5.17 1.89 -0.73
CA LEU A 9 -3.91 2.27 -0.13
C LEU A 9 -3.76 1.57 1.22
N VAL A 10 -2.61 0.92 1.44
CA VAL A 10 -2.28 0.23 2.68
C VAL A 10 -1.04 0.85 3.31
N THR A 11 -1.18 1.36 4.53
CA THR A 11 -0.04 1.90 5.29
C THR A 11 0.73 0.80 6.01
N GLY A 12 2.05 0.96 6.14
CA GLY A 12 2.90 -0.01 6.85
C GLY A 12 2.98 -1.38 6.17
N ALA A 13 3.03 -1.40 4.84
CA ALA A 13 2.91 -2.61 4.03
C ALA A 13 4.21 -3.44 3.89
N ASN A 14 5.33 -2.98 4.44
CA ASN A 14 6.62 -3.66 4.29
C ASN A 14 6.76 -4.97 5.09
N ARG A 15 5.84 -5.26 6.03
CA ARG A 15 5.84 -6.49 6.84
C ARG A 15 4.51 -6.71 7.54
N GLY A 16 4.39 -7.84 8.25
CA GLY A 16 3.30 -8.10 9.19
C GLY A 16 1.91 -8.02 8.54
N LEU A 17 0.95 -7.45 9.26
CA LEU A 17 -0.44 -7.33 8.80
C LEU A 17 -0.59 -6.47 7.54
N GLY A 18 0.18 -5.38 7.42
CA GLY A 18 0.13 -4.54 6.22
C GLY A 18 0.46 -5.33 4.95
N ARG A 19 1.51 -6.16 4.99
CA ARG A 19 1.87 -7.05 3.88
C ARG A 19 0.76 -8.05 3.56
N GLN A 20 0.15 -8.66 4.57
CA GLN A 20 -0.95 -9.60 4.39
C GLN A 20 -2.19 -8.93 3.80
N PHE A 21 -2.50 -7.70 4.21
CA PHE A 21 -3.60 -6.96 3.60
C PHE A 21 -3.38 -6.70 2.12
N VAL A 22 -2.17 -6.30 1.70
CA VAL A 22 -1.88 -6.10 0.28
C VAL A 22 -2.12 -7.38 -0.51
N LEU A 23 -1.61 -8.53 -0.03
CA LEU A 23 -1.84 -9.83 -0.66
C LEU A 23 -3.33 -10.16 -0.76
N SER A 24 -4.05 -10.13 0.35
CA SER A 24 -5.48 -10.47 0.37
C SER A 24 -6.34 -9.51 -0.43
N LEU A 25 -5.99 -8.22 -0.53
CA LEU A 25 -6.72 -7.25 -1.35
C LEU A 25 -6.57 -7.55 -2.84
N MET A 26 -5.35 -7.90 -3.28
CA MET A 26 -5.11 -8.29 -4.68
C MET A 26 -5.81 -9.61 -5.01
N GLU A 27 -5.73 -10.62 -4.14
CA GLU A 27 -6.44 -11.90 -4.30
C GLU A 27 -7.95 -11.71 -4.44
N ARG A 28 -8.51 -10.68 -3.79
CA ARG A 28 -9.93 -10.33 -3.83
C ARG A 28 -10.31 -9.42 -5.00
N GLY A 29 -9.38 -9.19 -5.93
CA GLY A 29 -9.61 -8.48 -7.17
C GLY A 29 -9.52 -6.96 -7.05
N ALA A 30 -8.83 -6.41 -6.05
CA ALA A 30 -8.54 -4.97 -6.05
C ALA A 30 -7.84 -4.58 -7.37
N GLY A 31 -8.35 -3.54 -8.03
CA GLY A 31 -7.83 -3.10 -9.32
C GLY A 31 -6.44 -2.48 -9.22
N LYS A 32 -6.14 -1.83 -8.08
CA LYS A 32 -4.82 -1.27 -7.79
C LYS A 32 -4.57 -1.23 -6.29
N VAL A 33 -3.41 -1.68 -5.86
CA VAL A 33 -3.01 -1.63 -4.44
C VAL A 33 -1.72 -0.83 -4.30
N TYR A 34 -1.79 0.32 -3.63
CA TYR A 34 -0.64 1.11 -3.21
C TYR A 34 -0.16 0.60 -1.85
N ALA A 35 0.98 -0.06 -1.84
CA ALA A 35 1.64 -0.53 -0.63
C ALA A 35 2.59 0.56 -0.14
N THR A 36 2.41 1.07 1.08
CA THR A 36 3.23 2.18 1.56
C THR A 36 4.17 1.81 2.70
N ALA A 37 5.35 2.40 2.69
CA ALA A 37 6.35 2.26 3.75
C ALA A 37 7.33 3.45 3.75
N ARG A 38 8.06 3.64 4.85
CA ARG A 38 9.17 4.60 4.92
C ARG A 38 10.32 4.25 3.97
N ARG A 39 10.48 2.95 3.65
CA ARG A 39 11.45 2.41 2.69
C ARG A 39 10.69 1.54 1.68
N PRO A 40 10.22 2.12 0.56
CA PRO A 40 9.41 1.39 -0.44
C PRO A 40 10.16 0.23 -1.10
N ASP A 41 11.48 0.30 -1.16
CA ASP A 41 12.38 -0.75 -1.64
C ASP A 41 12.27 -2.06 -0.84
N LEU A 42 11.74 -2.02 0.39
CA LEU A 42 11.47 -3.21 1.20
C LEU A 42 10.13 -3.88 0.90
N ILE A 43 9.32 -3.32 0.01
CA ILE A 43 8.04 -3.90 -0.37
C ILE A 43 8.31 -4.97 -1.42
N ASP A 44 8.16 -6.21 -1.00
CA ASP A 44 8.49 -7.42 -1.76
C ASP A 44 7.26 -8.09 -2.40
N VAL A 45 6.18 -7.34 -2.61
CA VAL A 45 4.90 -7.89 -3.06
C VAL A 45 4.69 -7.61 -4.56
N PRO A 46 4.80 -8.63 -5.44
CA PRO A 46 4.58 -8.45 -6.87
C PRO A 46 3.16 -7.95 -7.15
N GLY A 47 3.03 -7.00 -8.09
CA GLY A 47 1.74 -6.42 -8.49
C GLY A 47 1.27 -5.25 -7.62
N ALA A 48 1.82 -5.08 -6.41
CA ALA A 48 1.59 -3.86 -5.63
C ALA A 48 2.38 -2.69 -6.21
N VAL A 49 1.90 -1.47 -5.98
CA VAL A 49 2.61 -0.22 -6.30
C VAL A 49 3.30 0.27 -5.03
N PRO A 50 4.64 0.18 -4.91
CA PRO A 50 5.36 0.70 -3.76
C PRO A 50 5.26 2.23 -3.73
N LEU A 51 4.94 2.79 -2.57
CA LEU A 51 4.84 4.23 -2.37
C LEU A 51 5.51 4.64 -1.05
N ARG A 52 6.31 5.71 -1.08
CA ARG A 52 6.90 6.26 0.15
C ARG A 52 5.81 6.91 1.00
N LEU A 53 5.72 6.51 2.26
CA LEU A 53 4.89 7.20 3.25
C LEU A 53 5.49 7.08 4.65
N ASP A 54 5.74 8.21 5.27
CA ASP A 54 5.86 8.35 6.71
C ASP A 54 4.61 9.08 7.23
N ILE A 55 3.76 8.39 8.00
CA ILE A 55 2.51 8.95 8.50
C ILE A 55 2.70 10.05 9.55
N THR A 56 3.91 10.16 10.11
CA THR A 56 4.25 11.18 11.11
C THR A 56 4.81 12.45 10.49
N ASP A 57 5.07 12.45 9.17
CA ASP A 57 5.58 13.59 8.42
C ASP A 57 4.49 14.13 7.49
N PRO A 58 3.90 15.32 7.79
CA PRO A 58 2.89 15.94 6.94
C PRO A 58 3.35 16.18 5.49
N ALA A 59 4.63 16.46 5.26
CA ALA A 59 5.16 16.64 3.91
C ALA A 59 5.20 15.31 3.15
N SER A 60 5.55 14.21 3.83
CA SER A 60 5.46 12.87 3.25
C SER A 60 4.01 12.48 2.91
N VAL A 61 3.04 12.85 3.74
CA VAL A 61 1.61 12.59 3.48
C VAL A 61 1.15 13.36 2.25
N ALA A 62 1.48 14.65 2.16
CA ALA A 62 1.15 15.48 1.01
C ALA A 62 1.78 14.94 -0.29
N ALA A 63 3.05 14.55 -0.25
CA ALA A 63 3.74 13.97 -1.41
C ALA A 63 3.13 12.64 -1.88
N ALA A 64 2.62 11.81 -0.96
CA ALA A 64 1.96 10.56 -1.29
C ALA A 64 0.55 10.74 -1.88
N ALA A 65 -0.08 11.89 -1.65
CA ALA A 65 -1.43 12.21 -2.12
C ALA A 65 -1.48 13.06 -3.39
N ALA A 66 -0.32 13.54 -3.87
CA ALA A 66 -0.17 14.35 -5.08
C ALA A 66 -0.34 13.52 -6.36
#